data_AF-G9BZR8-F1
#
_entry.id   AF-G9BZR8-F1
#
_cell.length_a   1.000
_cell.length_b   1.000
_cell.length_c   1.000
_cell.angle_alpha   90.00
_cell.angle_beta   90.00
_cell.angle_gamma   90.00
#
_symmetry.space_group_name_H-M   'P 1'
#
loop_
_entity.id
_entity.type
_entity.pdbx_description
1 polymer ?
#
loop_
_entity_poly.entity_id
_entity_poly.type
_entity_poly.pdbx_seq_one_letter_code
_entity_poly.pdbx_strand_id
1 'polypeptide(L)'
;ITASVSIGLATKEMPLDKFVGYVKGTYSYDSRGYFWGHEVAGCSHLNKRPFIKVPKFGEGDVIGCGVNLENRQIFYTLNGELL
;
A
#
# COMPACT_ATOMS: atom_id res chain seq x y z
N ILE A 1 19.69 -8.63 -3.81
CA ILE A 1 18.76 -7.56 -3.39
C ILE A 1 17.78 -7.37 -4.53
N THR A 2 16.54 -7.84 -4.41
CA THR A 2 15.47 -7.43 -5.32
C THR A 2 14.94 -6.10 -4.80
N ALA A 3 15.14 -5.04 -5.58
CA ALA A 3 14.58 -3.73 -5.25
C ALA A 3 13.05 -3.87 -5.17
N SER A 4 12.43 -3.32 -4.12
CA SER A 4 10.98 -3.27 -3.96
C SER A 4 10.51 -1.83 -4.05
N VAL A 5 9.42 -1.61 -4.77
CA VAL A 5 8.77 -0.31 -4.90
C VAL A 5 7.52 -0.35 -4.03
N SER A 6 7.27 0.72 -3.28
CA SER A 6 6.05 0.90 -2.48
C SER A 6 5.43 2.24 -2.87
N ILE A 7 4.16 2.24 -3.25
CA ILE A 7 3.43 3.41 -3.75
C ILE A 7 2.17 3.59 -2.92
N GLY A 8 1.83 4.82 -2.54
CA GLY A 8 0.62 5.08 -1.78
C GLY A 8 0.54 6.46 -1.16
N LEU A 9 -0.13 6.52 -0.01
CA LEU A 9 -0.56 7.75 0.63
C LEU A 9 0.02 7.88 2.04
N ALA A 10 0.25 9.12 2.47
CA ALA A 10 0.64 9.45 3.82
C ALA A 10 -0.24 10.60 4.34
N THR A 11 -0.68 10.52 5.59
CA THR A 11 -1.51 11.59 6.20
C THR A 11 -0.71 12.82 6.61
N LYS A 12 0.62 12.68 6.67
CA LYS A 12 1.60 13.71 7.02
C LYS A 12 2.96 13.32 6.47
N GLU A 13 3.93 14.21 6.63
CA GLU A 13 5.33 13.93 6.32
C GLU A 13 5.83 12.66 7.01
N MET A 14 6.73 11.94 6.32
CA MET A 14 7.32 10.69 6.80
C MET A 14 8.85 10.76 6.76
N PRO A 15 9.55 9.98 7.62
CA PRO A 15 11.00 9.88 7.56
C PRO A 15 11.51 9.40 6.20
N LEU A 16 12.58 10.01 5.69
CA LEU A 16 13.17 9.69 4.38
C LEU A 16 13.89 8.33 4.35
N ASP A 17 14.21 7.76 5.51
CA ASP A 17 14.90 6.47 5.67
C ASP A 17 13.92 5.29 5.83
N LYS A 18 12.62 5.52 5.62
CA LYS A 18 11.55 4.51 5.69
C LYS A 18 10.74 4.53 4.39
N PHE A 19 10.04 3.43 4.11
CA PHE A 19 9.14 3.33 2.95
C PHE A 19 7.69 3.56 3.35
N VAL A 20 6.91 4.14 2.42
CA VAL A 20 5.46 4.30 2.55
C VAL A 20 4.81 2.93 2.76
N GLY A 21 3.85 2.83 3.68
CA GLY A 21 3.28 1.57 4.14
C GLY A 21 3.82 1.12 5.48
N TYR A 22 5.12 1.26 5.75
CA TYR A 22 5.73 0.82 7.01
C TYR A 22 5.40 1.74 8.18
N VAL A 23 5.43 3.06 7.94
CA VAL A 23 5.23 4.08 8.98
C VAL A 23 3.74 4.21 9.31
N LYS A 24 3.40 4.34 10.59
CA LYS A 24 2.00 4.55 11.03
C LYS A 24 1.42 5.83 10.38
N GLY A 25 0.19 5.73 9.87
CA GLY A 25 -0.46 6.83 9.13
C GLY A 25 -0.09 6.91 7.65
N THR A 26 0.63 5.92 7.13
CA THR A 26 0.81 5.72 5.70
C THR A 26 -0.02 4.53 5.22
N TYR A 27 -0.23 4.38 3.92
CA TYR A 27 -0.96 3.27 3.31
C TYR A 27 -0.34 3.02 1.95
N SER A 28 -0.06 1.76 1.60
CA SER A 28 0.62 1.51 0.32
C SER A 28 0.27 0.16 -0.30
N TYR A 29 0.60 0.07 -1.58
CA TYR A 29 0.74 -1.16 -2.34
C TYR A 29 2.22 -1.36 -2.68
N ASP A 30 2.81 -2.46 -2.22
CA ASP A 30 4.20 -2.81 -2.50
C ASP A 30 4.34 -3.91 -3.56
N SER A 31 5.42 -3.84 -4.34
CA SER A 31 5.67 -4.69 -5.52
C SER A 31 5.81 -6.19 -5.21
N ARG A 32 5.98 -6.56 -3.94
CA ARG A 32 5.98 -7.96 -3.48
C ARG A 32 4.56 -8.52 -3.32
N GLY A 33 3.53 -7.70 -3.54
CA GLY A 33 2.13 -8.09 -3.51
C GLY A 33 1.51 -7.95 -2.13
N TYR A 34 1.74 -6.82 -1.46
CA TYR A 34 1.05 -6.52 -0.20
C TYR A 34 0.47 -5.10 -0.17
N PHE A 35 -0.73 -5.00 0.38
CA PHE A 35 -1.29 -3.76 0.88
C PHE A 35 -0.88 -3.56 2.33
N TRP A 36 -0.22 -2.45 2.63
CA TRP A 36 0.20 -2.09 3.98
C TRP A 36 -0.71 -1.06 4.60
N GLY A 37 -1.00 -1.25 5.89
CA GLY A 37 -1.64 -0.26 6.73
C GLY A 37 -3.15 -0.31 6.82
N HIS A 38 -3.77 -1.25 6.12
CA HIS A 38 -5.21 -1.47 6.13
C HIS A 38 -5.55 -2.48 7.22
N GLU A 39 -6.01 -1.97 8.36
CA GLU A 39 -6.51 -2.82 9.46
C GLU A 39 -7.92 -3.31 9.10
N VAL A 40 -7.99 -4.48 8.48
CA VAL A 40 -9.25 -5.14 8.11
C VAL A 40 -9.32 -6.54 8.70
N ALA A 41 -10.52 -7.12 8.78
CA ALA A 41 -10.70 -8.47 9.26
C ALA A 41 -9.86 -9.47 8.44
N GLY A 42 -9.05 -10.29 9.12
CA GLY A 42 -8.20 -11.29 8.48
C GLY A 42 -6.85 -10.78 7.95
N CYS A 43 -6.48 -9.52 8.18
CA CYS A 43 -5.13 -9.05 7.87
C CYS A 43 -4.07 -9.70 8.76
N SER A 44 -2.83 -9.75 8.29
CA SER A 44 -1.66 -10.19 9.07
C SER A 44 -0.92 -8.99 9.62
N HIS A 45 -0.10 -9.18 10.66
CA HIS A 45 0.70 -8.10 11.24
C HIS A 45 2.18 -8.43 11.21
N LEU A 46 2.98 -7.49 10.69
CA LEU A 46 4.44 -7.52 10.83
C LEU A 46 4.87 -6.31 11.66
N ASN A 47 5.55 -6.52 12.78
CA ASN A 47 5.93 -5.44 13.71
C ASN A 47 4.73 -4.55 14.10
N LYS A 48 3.57 -5.16 14.36
CA LYS A 48 2.28 -4.49 14.65
C LYS A 48 1.70 -3.67 13.49
N ARG A 49 2.26 -3.79 12.29
CA ARG A 49 1.75 -3.13 11.10
C ARG A 49 0.87 -4.09 10.29
N PRO A 50 -0.42 -3.77 10.06
CA PRO A 50 -1.30 -4.65 9.30
C PRO A 50 -0.89 -4.67 7.83
N PHE A 51 -1.04 -5.84 7.20
CA PHE A 51 -0.88 -6.03 5.77
C PHE A 51 -1.77 -7.15 5.23
N ILE A 52 -2.08 -7.08 3.94
CA ILE A 52 -2.92 -8.03 3.20
C ILE A 52 -2.19 -8.42 1.92
N LYS A 53 -2.29 -9.68 1.51
CA LYS A 53 -1.70 -10.16 0.25
C LYS A 53 -2.59 -9.81 -0.94
N VAL A 54 -1.97 -9.33 -2.01
CA VAL A 54 -2.60 -8.90 -3.27
C VAL A 54 -1.71 -9.33 -4.46
N PRO A 55 -2.12 -9.11 -5.73
CA PRO A 55 -1.25 -9.39 -6.88
C PRO A 55 0.10 -8.67 -6.79
N LYS A 56 1.13 -9.20 -7.43
CA LYS A 56 2.42 -8.51 -7.56
C LYS A 56 2.40 -7.60 -8.78
N PHE A 57 3.23 -6.57 -8.77
CA PHE A 57 3.47 -5.72 -9.94
C PHE A 57 4.97 -5.54 -10.18
N GLY A 58 5.32 -5.11 -11.38
CA GLY A 58 6.70 -4.94 -11.83
C GLY A 58 6.88 -3.84 -12.86
N GLU A 59 7.94 -3.96 -13.64
CA GLU A 59 8.27 -3.01 -14.69
C GLU A 59 7.15 -2.95 -15.76
N GLY A 60 6.77 -1.73 -16.15
CA GLY A 60 5.72 -1.48 -17.13
C GLY A 60 4.30 -1.40 -16.55
N ASP A 61 4.07 -1.87 -15.32
CA ASP A 61 2.77 -1.77 -14.66
C ASP A 61 2.47 -0.34 -14.19
N VAL A 62 1.19 0.06 -14.29
CA VAL A 62 0.69 1.34 -13.80
C VAL A 62 -0.15 1.12 -12.55
N ILE A 63 0.28 1.74 -11.45
CA ILE A 63 -0.42 1.68 -10.16
C ILE A 63 -1.22 2.96 -9.92
N GLY A 64 -2.53 2.82 -9.73
CA GLY A 64 -3.40 3.89 -9.24
C GLY A 64 -3.53 3.84 -7.72
N CYS A 65 -3.51 5.02 -7.07
CA CYS A 65 -3.78 5.17 -5.64
C CYS A 65 -4.91 6.19 -5.47
N GLY A 66 -6.08 5.73 -5.03
CA GLY A 66 -7.28 6.57 -4.91
C GLY A 66 -7.79 6.68 -3.48
N VAL A 67 -8.51 7.77 -3.21
CA VAL A 67 -9.26 7.97 -1.96
C VAL A 67 -10.69 8.31 -2.33
N ASN A 68 -11.63 7.53 -1.80
CA ASN A 68 -13.03 7.93 -1.79
C ASN A 68 -13.31 8.58 -0.42
N LEU A 69 -13.55 9.89 -0.45
CA LEU A 69 -13.77 10.69 0.77
C LEU A 69 -15.16 10.51 1.36
N GLU A 70 -16.16 10.12 0.56
CA GLU A 70 -17.53 9.90 1.02
C GLU A 70 -17.59 8.70 1.96
N ASN A 71 -16.98 7.58 1.55
CA ASN A 71 -16.95 6.35 2.33
C ASN A 71 -15.65 6.15 3.13
N ARG A 72 -14.70 7.10 3.03
CA ARG A 72 -13.40 7.10 3.73
C ARG A 72 -12.55 5.87 3.41
N GLN A 73 -12.58 5.42 2.16
CA GLN A 73 -11.82 4.26 1.71
C GLN A 73 -10.62 4.70 0.87
N ILE A 74 -9.53 3.93 0.99
CA ILE A 74 -8.39 3.97 0.08
C ILE A 74 -8.52 2.76 -0.83
N PHE A 75 -8.31 2.95 -2.13
CA PHE A 75 -8.34 1.88 -3.12
C PHE A 75 -7.12 1.95 -4.03
N TYR A 76 -6.77 0.82 -4.63
CA TYR A 76 -5.65 0.72 -5.56
C TYR A 76 -6.13 0.14 -6.89
N THR A 77 -5.43 0.49 -7.96
CA THR A 77 -5.61 -0.16 -9.25
C THR A 77 -4.29 -0.67 -9.79
N LEU A 78 -4.34 -1.77 -10.53
CA LEU A 78 -3.23 -2.29 -11.32
C LEU A 78 -3.69 -2.29 -12.78
N ASN A 79 -3.03 -1.49 -13.62
CA ASN A 79 -3.34 -1.38 -15.05
C ASN A 79 -4.82 -1.04 -15.33
N GLY A 80 -5.43 -0.23 -14.45
CA GLY A 80 -6.83 0.20 -14.57
C GLY A 80 -7.85 -0.75 -13.92
N GLU A 81 -7.43 -1.92 -13.44
CA GLU A 81 -8.30 -2.86 -12.72
C GLU A 81 -8.27 -2.59 -11.21
N LEU A 82 -9.44 -2.57 -10.57
CA LEU A 82 -9.60 -2.35 -9.13
C LEU A 82 -9.13 -3.57 -8.34
N LEU A 83 -8.39 -3.32 -7.26
CA LEU A 83 -7.87 -4.31 -6.32
C LEU A 83 -8.48 -4.17 -4.92
#